data_AF-A0A8T5B0Q1-F1
#
_entry.id   AF-A0A8T5B0Q1-F1
#
_cell.length_a   1.000
_cell.length_b   1.000
_cell.length_c   1.000
_cell.angle_alpha   90.00
_cell.angle_beta   90.00
_cell.angle_gamma   90.00
#
_symmetry.space_group_name_H-M   'P 1'
#
loop_
_entity.id
_entity.type
_entity.pdbx_description
1 polymer ?
#
loop_
_entity_poly.entity_id
_entity_poly.type
_entity_poly.pdbx_seq_one_letter_code
_entity_poly.pdbx_strand_id
1 'polypeptide(L)'
;MGGPSEREYREKLDRIKQKLEKKVKDVKSQVEKIEKAKVDLLKKVKEMKHDAEREISKIEEEISKSKDLAPESKSRLRIEIDAVKNEARRRYSELEAIITP
;
A
#
# COMPACT_ATOMS: atom_id res chain seq x y z
N MET A 1 17.67 44.54 39.48
CA MET A 1 17.05 43.64 38.47
C MET A 1 17.99 42.47 38.27
N GLY A 2 17.68 41.30 38.85
CA GLY A 2 18.51 40.10 38.75
C GLY A 2 18.05 39.27 37.56
N GLY A 3 18.89 39.18 36.52
CA GLY A 3 18.64 38.30 35.38
C GLY A 3 18.80 36.82 35.77
N PRO A 4 18.26 35.89 34.96
CA PRO A 4 18.42 34.45 35.19
C PRO A 4 19.90 34.07 35.30
N SER A 5 20.23 33.18 36.24
CA SER A 5 21.61 32.71 36.41
C SER A 5 22.00 31.72 35.32
N GLU A 6 23.31 31.55 35.06
CA GLU A 6 23.82 30.53 34.13
C GLU A 6 23.26 29.14 34.44
N ARG A 7 23.10 28.81 35.73
CA ARG A 7 22.50 27.55 36.19
C ARG A 7 21.06 27.39 35.71
N GLU A 8 20.24 28.44 35.79
CA GLU A 8 18.86 28.41 35.28
C GLU A 8 18.81 28.21 33.77
N TYR A 9 19.76 28.78 33.03
CA TYR A 9 19.88 28.53 31.59
C TYR A 9 20.30 27.08 31.28
N ARG A 10 21.24 26.51 32.03
CA ARG A 10 21.63 25.09 31.90
C ARG A 10 20.45 24.15 32.16
N GLU A 11 19.69 24.38 33.23
CA GLU A 11 18.50 23.57 33.53
C GLU A 11 17.43 23.68 32.43
N LYS A 12 17.24 24.87 31.86
CA LYS A 12 16.34 25.05 30.70
C LYS A 12 16.83 24.28 29.48
N LEU A 13 18.14 24.32 29.19
CA LEU A 13 18.75 23.58 28.08
C LEU A 13 18.60 22.07 28.27
N ASP A 14 18.81 21.54 29.47
CA ASP A 14 18.65 20.11 29.75
C ASP A 14 17.20 19.66 29.61
N ARG A 15 16.23 20.47 30.06
CA ARG A 15 14.80 20.20 29.82
C ARG A 15 14.47 20.19 28.33
N ILE A 16 15.07 21.06 27.54
CA ILE A 16 14.88 21.08 26.07
C ILE A 16 15.45 19.80 25.46
N LYS A 17 16.66 19.38 25.85
CA LYS A 17 17.28 18.14 25.36
C LYS A 17 16.40 16.91 25.67
N GLN A 18 15.92 16.79 26.91
CA GLN A 18 15.04 15.68 27.30
C GLN A 18 13.72 15.66 26.50
N LYS A 19 13.10 16.83 26.30
CA LYS A 19 11.89 16.94 25.47
C LYS A 19 12.18 16.55 24.02
N LEU A 20 13.32 16.96 23.48
CA LEU A 20 13.74 16.64 22.12
C LEU A 20 13.97 15.13 21.97
N GLU A 21 14.69 14.50 22.88
CA GLU A 21 14.90 13.05 22.88
C GLU A 21 13.60 12.26 22.92
N LYS A 22 12.64 12.68 23.76
CA LYS A 22 11.32 12.04 23.82
C LYS A 22 10.59 12.16 22.48
N LYS A 23 10.52 13.38 21.91
CA LYS A 23 9.88 13.61 20.61
C LYS A 23 10.55 12.81 19.49
N VAL A 24 11.87 12.71 19.49
CA VAL A 24 12.61 11.89 18.50
C VAL A 24 12.24 10.42 18.63
N LYS A 25 12.14 9.88 19.84
CA LYS A 25 11.68 8.49 20.07
C LYS A 25 10.25 8.28 19.59
N ASP A 26 9.35 9.22 19.91
CA ASP A 26 7.94 9.14 19.50
C ASP A 26 7.81 9.14 17.96
N VAL A 27 8.54 10.03 17.27
CA VAL A 27 8.56 10.09 15.80
C VAL A 27 9.13 8.79 15.20
N LYS A 28 10.23 8.26 15.74
CA LYS A 28 10.78 6.98 15.26
C LYS A 28 9.78 5.83 15.37
N SER A 29 9.07 5.74 16.49
CA SER A 29 8.02 4.72 16.66
C SER A 29 6.86 4.89 15.67
N GLN A 30 6.50 6.13 15.33
CA GLN A 30 5.49 6.38 14.30
C GLN A 30 5.97 5.97 12.90
N VAL A 31 7.23 6.25 12.56
CA VAL A 31 7.83 5.81 11.30
C VAL A 31 7.82 4.29 11.18
N GLU A 32 8.24 3.56 12.22
CA GLU A 32 8.20 2.08 12.23
C GLU A 32 6.78 1.53 12.01
N LYS A 33 5.77 2.17 12.61
CA LYS A 33 4.35 1.80 12.40
C LYS A 33 3.91 2.04 10.96
N ILE A 34 4.32 3.15 10.35
CA ILE A 34 4.01 3.47 8.95
C ILE A 34 4.68 2.47 8.02
N GLU A 35 5.96 2.14 8.25
CA GLU A 35 6.68 1.15 7.45
C GLU A 35 6.02 -0.23 7.52
N LYS A 36 5.62 -0.67 8.72
CA LYS A 36 4.87 -1.92 8.88
C LYS A 36 3.53 -1.88 8.14
N ALA A 37 2.79 -0.77 8.25
CA ALA A 37 1.53 -0.59 7.54
C ALA A 37 1.72 -0.63 6.01
N LYS A 38 2.79 -0.02 5.47
CA LYS A 38 3.14 -0.11 4.05
C LYS A 38 3.37 -1.55 3.61
N VAL A 39 4.14 -2.33 4.38
CA VAL A 39 4.38 -3.75 4.08
C VAL A 39 3.08 -4.55 4.06
N ASP A 40 2.20 -4.34 5.04
CA ASP A 40 0.91 -5.03 5.11
C ASP A 40 -0.03 -4.63 3.95
N LEU A 41 -0.01 -3.35 3.54
CA LEU A 41 -0.74 -2.88 2.37
C LEU A 41 -0.22 -3.52 1.08
N LEU A 42 1.11 -3.63 0.89
CA LEU A 42 1.70 -4.31 -0.27
C LEU A 42 1.30 -5.79 -0.33
N LYS A 43 1.22 -6.48 0.82
CA LYS A 43 0.72 -7.86 0.86
C LYS A 43 -0.73 -7.95 0.38
N LYS A 44 -1.60 -7.07 0.86
CA LYS A 44 -3.01 -7.01 0.42
C LYS A 44 -3.13 -6.74 -1.08
N VAL A 45 -2.32 -5.84 -1.63
CA VAL A 45 -2.29 -5.58 -3.08
C VAL A 45 -1.90 -6.85 -3.85
N LYS A 46 -0.90 -7.60 -3.38
CA LYS A 46 -0.51 -8.87 -4.00
C LYS A 46 -1.60 -9.94 -3.91
N GLU A 47 -2.26 -10.06 -2.77
CA GLU A 47 -3.39 -10.97 -2.57
C GLU A 47 -4.53 -10.63 -3.53
N MET A 48 -4.94 -9.35 -3.58
CA MET A 48 -5.96 -8.88 -4.52
C MET A 48 -5.61 -9.17 -5.98
N LYS A 49 -4.34 -9.02 -6.36
CA LYS A 49 -3.86 -9.36 -7.71
C LYS A 49 -4.01 -10.84 -8.00
N HIS A 50 -3.55 -11.69 -7.10
CA HIS A 50 -3.64 -13.13 -7.25
C HIS A 50 -5.09 -13.61 -7.33
N ASP A 51 -5.98 -13.05 -6.49
CA ASP A 51 -7.39 -13.43 -6.47
C ASP A 51 -8.10 -13.07 -7.78
N ALA A 52 -7.89 -11.85 -8.28
CA ALA A 52 -8.46 -11.44 -9.57
C ALA A 52 -7.89 -12.27 -10.74
N GLU A 53 -6.59 -12.53 -10.77
CA GLU A 53 -5.96 -13.37 -11.80
C GLU A 53 -6.55 -14.79 -11.78
N ARG A 54 -6.80 -15.33 -10.58
CA ARG A 54 -7.40 -16.66 -10.40
C ARG A 54 -8.86 -16.70 -10.86
N GLU A 55 -9.66 -15.71 -10.50
CA GLU A 55 -11.06 -15.61 -10.94
C GLU A 55 -11.17 -15.46 -12.45
N ILE A 56 -10.35 -14.58 -13.04
CA ILE A 56 -10.29 -14.40 -14.49
C ILE A 56 -9.90 -15.71 -15.18
N SER A 57 -8.88 -16.42 -14.67
CA SER A 57 -8.44 -17.69 -15.26
C SER A 57 -9.55 -18.75 -15.25
N LYS A 58 -10.35 -18.82 -14.18
CA LYS A 58 -11.51 -19.72 -14.11
C LYS A 58 -12.54 -19.38 -15.18
N ILE A 59 -12.88 -18.09 -15.32
CA ILE A 59 -13.84 -17.62 -16.32
C ILE A 59 -13.34 -17.92 -17.74
N GLU A 60 -12.05 -17.71 -18.02
CA GLU A 60 -11.43 -18.08 -19.30
C GLU A 60 -11.56 -19.58 -19.61
N GLU A 61 -11.33 -20.42 -18.61
CA GLU A 61 -11.46 -21.87 -18.73
C GLU A 61 -12.91 -22.30 -18.97
N GLU A 62 -13.87 -21.71 -18.25
CA GLU A 62 -15.31 -21.95 -18.42
C GLU A 62 -15.79 -21.55 -19.81
N ILE A 63 -15.40 -20.37 -20.31
CA ILE A 63 -15.74 -19.90 -21.67
C ILE A 63 -15.13 -20.82 -22.72
N SER A 64 -13.89 -21.25 -22.52
CA SER A 64 -13.21 -22.16 -23.45
C SER A 64 -13.95 -23.49 -23.57
N LYS A 65 -14.35 -24.08 -22.43
CA LYS A 65 -15.04 -25.38 -22.35
C LYS A 65 -16.54 -25.33 -22.66
N SER A 66 -17.16 -24.15 -22.60
CA SER A 66 -18.60 -24.00 -22.85
C SER A 66 -18.98 -24.50 -24.25
N LYS A 67 -19.98 -25.38 -24.33
CA LYS A 67 -20.54 -25.87 -25.60
C LYS A 67 -21.68 -24.98 -26.11
N ASP A 68 -22.27 -24.17 -25.23
CA ASP A 68 -23.44 -23.35 -25.50
C ASP A 68 -23.08 -21.96 -26.06
N LEU A 69 -21.81 -21.56 -25.93
CA LEU A 69 -21.31 -20.30 -26.47
C LEU A 69 -20.88 -20.45 -27.94
N ALA A 70 -21.49 -19.64 -28.80
CA ALA A 70 -21.05 -19.47 -30.19
C ALA A 70 -19.60 -18.95 -30.27
N PRO A 71 -18.85 -19.29 -31.34
CA PRO A 71 -17.46 -18.83 -31.52
C PRO A 71 -17.32 -17.30 -31.45
N GLU A 72 -18.24 -16.54 -32.04
CA GLU A 72 -18.20 -15.07 -31.99
C GLU A 72 -18.39 -14.55 -30.56
N SER A 73 -19.29 -15.16 -29.79
CA SER A 73 -19.51 -14.80 -28.38
C SER A 73 -18.27 -15.10 -27.53
N LYS A 74 -17.60 -16.24 -27.74
CA LYS A 74 -16.32 -16.55 -27.08
C LYS A 74 -15.24 -15.54 -27.43
N SER A 75 -15.18 -15.08 -28.68
CA SER A 75 -14.22 -14.06 -29.11
C SER A 75 -14.48 -12.71 -28.43
N ARG A 76 -15.73 -12.26 -28.35
CA ARG A 76 -16.09 -11.01 -27.64
C ARG A 76 -15.75 -11.07 -26.15
N LEU A 77 -16.11 -12.17 -25.47
CA LEU A 77 -15.82 -12.35 -24.06
C LEU A 77 -14.31 -12.36 -23.77
N ARG A 78 -13.48 -12.92 -24.67
CA ARG A 78 -12.02 -12.86 -24.52
C ARG A 78 -11.49 -11.43 -24.59
N ILE A 79 -12.02 -10.60 -25.47
CA ILE A 79 -11.64 -9.18 -25.56
C ILE A 79 -12.01 -8.45 -24.26
N GLU A 80 -13.19 -8.72 -23.70
CA GLU A 80 -13.60 -8.15 -22.41
C GLU A 80 -12.70 -8.62 -21.26
N ILE A 81 -12.33 -9.91 -21.24
CA ILE A 81 -11.39 -10.45 -20.26
C ILE A 81 -10.03 -9.74 -20.36
N ASP A 82 -9.51 -9.53 -21.56
CA ASP A 82 -8.24 -8.81 -21.75
C ASP A 82 -8.33 -7.36 -21.27
N ALA A 83 -9.47 -6.70 -21.49
CA ALA A 83 -9.73 -5.36 -20.95
C ALA A 83 -9.71 -5.36 -19.41
N VAL A 84 -10.39 -6.33 -18.78
CA VAL A 84 -10.42 -6.48 -17.32
C VAL A 84 -9.03 -6.79 -16.75
N LYS A 85 -8.24 -7.66 -17.41
CA LYS A 85 -6.85 -7.95 -17.02
C LYS A 85 -5.99 -6.69 -17.04
N ASN A 86 -6.12 -5.88 -18.08
CA ASN A 86 -5.36 -4.64 -18.22
C ASN A 86 -5.78 -3.60 -17.18
N GLU A 87 -7.08 -3.47 -16.91
CA GLU A 87 -7.59 -2.59 -15.87
C GLU A 87 -7.09 -3.01 -14.48
N ALA A 88 -7.17 -4.30 -14.15
CA ALA A 88 -6.69 -4.84 -12.89
C ALA A 88 -5.19 -4.53 -12.70
N ARG A 89 -4.36 -4.84 -13.73
CA ARG A 89 -2.92 -4.52 -13.72
C ARG A 89 -2.65 -3.05 -13.48
N ARG A 90 -3.36 -2.16 -14.18
CA ARG A 90 -3.22 -0.72 -14.01
C ARG A 90 -3.54 -0.29 -12.58
N ARG A 91 -4.68 -0.72 -12.04
CA ARG A 91 -5.10 -0.38 -10.67
C ARG A 91 -4.09 -0.91 -9.62
N TYR A 92 -3.51 -2.09 -9.83
CA TYR A 92 -2.45 -2.60 -8.95
C TYR A 92 -1.19 -1.74 -9.00
N SER A 93 -0.73 -1.35 -10.20
CA SER A 93 0.43 -0.48 -10.33
C SER A 93 0.20 0.90 -9.70
N GLU A 94 -1.00 1.46 -9.82
CA GLU A 94 -1.38 2.71 -9.14
C GLU A 94 -1.31 2.57 -7.61
N LEU A 95 -1.80 1.46 -7.05
CA LEU A 95 -1.72 1.19 -5.61
C LEU A 95 -0.29 0.95 -5.12
N GLU A 96 0.53 0.19 -5.86
CA GLU A 96 1.95 -0.01 -5.54
C GLU A 96 2.71 1.32 -5.55
N ALA A 97 2.46 2.20 -6.52
CA ALA A 97 3.10 3.51 -6.60
C ALA A 97 2.77 4.41 -5.39
N ILE A 98 1.55 4.34 -4.86
CA ILE A 98 1.13 5.10 -3.66
C ILE A 98 1.85 4.58 -2.40
N ILE A 99 2.08 3.27 -2.30
CA ILE A 99 2.61 2.63 -1.09
C ILE A 99 4.15 2.68 -1.05
N THR A 100 4.79 2.63 -2.22
CA THR A 100 6.25 2.65 -2.42
C THR A 100 6.75 3.97 -3.06
N PRO A 101 6.46 5.15 -2.48
CA PRO A 101 7.03 6.41 -2.95
C PRO A 101 8.51 6.55 -2.54
#